data_AF-A0A5J4TWQ2-F1
#
_entry.id   AF-A0A5J4TWQ2-F1
#
_cell.length_a   1.000
_cell.length_b   1.000
_cell.length_c   1.000
_cell.angle_alpha   90.00
_cell.angle_beta   90.00
_cell.angle_gamma   90.00
#
_symmetry.space_group_name_H-M   'P 1'
#
loop_
_entity.id
_entity.type
_entity.pdbx_description
1 polymer ?
#
loop_
_entity_poly.entity_id
_entity_poly.type
_entity_poly.pdbx_seq_one_letter_code
_entity_poly.pdbx_strand_id
1 'polypeptide(L)'
;MVKPLMNLIDTFEQFNIDVLHYISIASCTYATKHYSTYFPSKFNLESDKQQYYEDFDINVDYSNPNPNAKLFILATGYWKNKCYHYKQQDYKAGRETEKNVTADDYDYYKSLFETSVCSICNAKFTYDNHPSLDRQDNEHPHTKDNCWPACVSCNIAHANRDPKIASLHIKMRKYAIKHNLPMTISDERIYKLLRECITGGLAAVFHRENIAGRSKFNSEKPYVVKNCIDQRKDIFVAKIKGYFPKSEYNNLLPLPPIFRNIEIENREMVIGEYMYSQAQRHSLPMTKKDRKLATLLDTNNQFMVFNNYYLWLLIDLGLIITDYKAITVFDKNTAYEPFVRTMMNLRIQSILAGSSKEKFYKLIINSSYGYDTLNTEKFGKIKMLYKAGTFIAQHHPNHMGTRRISANTFAVQIKPKTANCFTSIQSGVFTLDNAKYCR
;
A
#
# COMPACT_ATOMS: atom_id res chain seq x y z
N MET A 1 -23.99 -20.40 -10.25
CA MET A 1 -22.63 -20.01 -9.82
C MET A 1 -21.77 -19.52 -10.99
N VAL A 2 -21.95 -20.05 -12.21
CA VAL A 2 -21.16 -19.67 -13.41
C VAL A 2 -21.35 -18.21 -13.84
N LYS A 3 -22.60 -17.73 -13.95
CA LYS A 3 -22.89 -16.36 -14.43
C LYS A 3 -22.25 -15.24 -13.57
N PRO A 4 -22.30 -15.29 -12.22
CA PRO A 4 -21.54 -14.36 -11.38
C PRO A 4 -20.01 -14.40 -11.58
N LEU A 5 -19.45 -15.59 -11.84
CA LEU A 5 -18.01 -15.76 -12.07
C LEU A 5 -17.60 -15.21 -13.45
N MET A 6 -18.39 -15.45 -14.50
CA MET A 6 -18.13 -14.87 -15.82
C MET A 6 -18.21 -13.33 -15.76
N ASN A 7 -19.24 -12.78 -15.10
CA ASN A 7 -19.30 -11.33 -14.87
C ASN A 7 -18.06 -10.80 -14.14
N LEU A 8 -17.47 -11.57 -13.23
CA LEU A 8 -16.24 -11.21 -12.52
C LEU A 8 -15.06 -11.14 -13.48
N ILE A 9 -14.89 -12.18 -14.30
CA ILE A 9 -13.83 -12.29 -15.31
C ILE A 9 -13.97 -11.14 -16.31
N ASP A 10 -15.15 -10.98 -16.93
CA ASP A 10 -15.41 -9.93 -17.93
C ASP A 10 -15.12 -8.52 -17.37
N THR A 11 -15.49 -8.27 -16.09
CA THR A 11 -15.31 -6.95 -15.47
C THR A 11 -13.84 -6.64 -15.14
N PHE A 12 -13.00 -7.64 -14.92
CA PHE A 12 -11.57 -7.43 -14.68
C PHE A 12 -10.73 -7.53 -15.96
N GLU A 13 -11.21 -8.31 -16.94
CA GLU A 13 -10.62 -8.43 -18.28
C GLU A 13 -10.59 -7.09 -19.01
N GLN A 14 -11.65 -6.26 -18.91
CA GLN A 14 -11.64 -4.89 -19.45
C GLN A 14 -10.49 -4.01 -18.90
N PHE A 15 -9.87 -4.39 -17.77
CA PHE A 15 -8.72 -3.72 -17.17
C PHE A 15 -7.42 -4.52 -17.30
N ASN A 16 -7.36 -5.54 -18.17
CA ASN A 16 -6.23 -6.45 -18.35
C ASN A 16 -5.81 -7.17 -17.06
N ILE A 17 -6.75 -7.43 -16.14
CA ILE A 17 -6.49 -8.15 -14.90
C ILE A 17 -6.94 -9.60 -15.03
N ASP A 18 -5.97 -10.52 -15.02
CA ASP A 18 -6.23 -11.94 -15.01
C ASP A 18 -6.71 -12.42 -13.63
N VAL A 19 -8.02 -12.68 -13.53
CA VAL A 19 -8.66 -13.16 -12.30
C VAL A 19 -8.15 -14.54 -11.88
N LEU A 20 -7.63 -15.37 -12.80
CA LEU A 20 -7.09 -16.68 -12.45
C LEU A 20 -5.76 -16.57 -11.70
N HIS A 21 -4.99 -15.52 -11.97
CA HIS A 21 -3.76 -15.21 -11.24
C HIS A 21 -4.04 -14.64 -9.83
N TYR A 22 -5.18 -13.97 -9.65
CA TYR A 22 -5.56 -13.31 -8.41
C TYR A 22 -6.66 -14.06 -7.66
N ILE A 23 -6.30 -14.73 -6.57
CA ILE A 23 -7.15 -15.68 -5.82
C ILE A 23 -8.37 -15.00 -5.12
N SER A 24 -8.48 -13.66 -5.13
CA SER A 24 -9.58 -12.95 -4.49
C SER A 24 -9.99 -11.67 -5.22
N ILE A 25 -11.25 -11.26 -5.07
CA ILE A 25 -11.74 -9.96 -5.54
C ILE A 25 -10.89 -8.83 -4.97
N ALA A 26 -10.55 -8.88 -3.68
CA ALA A 26 -9.73 -7.85 -3.05
C ALA A 26 -8.35 -7.71 -3.74
N SER A 27 -7.69 -8.82 -4.09
CA SER A 27 -6.43 -8.78 -4.85
C SER A 27 -6.61 -8.28 -6.28
N CYS A 28 -7.70 -8.68 -6.98
CA CYS A 28 -8.00 -8.13 -8.31
C CYS A 28 -8.19 -6.62 -8.24
N THR A 29 -9.01 -6.14 -7.30
CA THR A 29 -9.31 -4.70 -7.12
C THR A 29 -8.09 -3.89 -6.73
N TYR A 30 -7.19 -4.47 -5.92
CA TYR A 30 -5.91 -3.87 -5.60
C TYR A 30 -5.05 -3.73 -6.86
N ALA A 31 -4.92 -4.79 -7.66
CA ALA A 31 -4.19 -4.77 -8.91
C ALA A 31 -4.79 -3.76 -9.90
N THR A 32 -6.11 -3.75 -10.09
CA THR A 32 -6.83 -2.78 -10.94
C THR A 32 -6.59 -1.34 -10.49
N LYS A 33 -6.68 -1.07 -9.18
CA LYS A 33 -6.45 0.27 -8.62
C LYS A 33 -5.03 0.75 -8.90
N HIS A 34 -4.02 -0.10 -8.68
CA HIS A 34 -2.64 0.27 -9.00
C HIS A 34 -2.39 0.35 -10.51
N TYR A 35 -2.98 -0.54 -11.31
CA TYR A 35 -2.89 -0.49 -12.77
C TYR A 35 -3.41 0.86 -13.30
N SER A 36 -4.48 1.40 -12.72
CA SER A 36 -5.02 2.72 -13.09
C SER A 36 -4.05 3.89 -12.90
N THR A 37 -3.05 3.77 -12.00
CA THR A 37 -2.09 4.85 -11.78
C THR A 37 -1.02 4.92 -12.86
N TYR A 38 -0.78 3.80 -13.56
CA TYR A 38 0.22 3.71 -14.63
C TYR A 38 -0.41 3.74 -16.02
N PHE A 39 -1.68 3.33 -16.14
CA PHE A 39 -2.43 3.30 -17.40
C PHE A 39 -3.81 3.95 -17.28
N PRO A 40 -3.89 5.24 -16.92
CA PRO A 40 -5.16 5.92 -16.63
C PRO A 40 -6.06 6.07 -17.86
N SER A 41 -5.47 6.16 -19.06
CA SER A 41 -6.22 6.18 -20.33
C SER A 41 -7.13 4.96 -20.53
N LYS A 42 -6.83 3.83 -19.87
CA LYS A 42 -7.66 2.61 -19.88
C LYS A 42 -8.90 2.69 -18.99
N PHE A 43 -8.99 3.70 -18.13
CA PHE A 43 -10.09 3.90 -17.18
C PHE A 43 -11.05 5.02 -17.63
N ASN A 44 -10.73 5.78 -18.68
CA ASN A 44 -11.52 6.93 -19.09
C ASN A 44 -12.76 6.57 -19.92
N LEU A 45 -13.94 6.69 -19.29
CA LEU A 45 -15.24 6.87 -19.94
C LEU A 45 -15.66 8.32 -19.68
N GLU A 46 -15.38 9.21 -20.63
CA GLU A 46 -15.90 10.59 -20.74
C GLU A 46 -15.93 11.43 -19.45
N SER A 47 -14.83 12.08 -19.08
CA SER A 47 -14.85 13.40 -18.39
C SER A 47 -13.44 14.00 -18.41
N ASP A 48 -13.36 15.28 -18.76
CA ASP A 48 -12.22 16.22 -18.73
C ASP A 48 -10.83 15.62 -18.91
N LYS A 49 -10.18 15.96 -20.04
CA LYS A 49 -8.76 15.68 -20.34
C LYS A 49 -7.85 16.19 -19.22
N GLN A 50 -7.69 15.40 -18.19
CA GLN A 50 -6.71 15.60 -17.15
C GLN A 50 -5.73 14.43 -17.27
N GLN A 51 -4.65 14.72 -18.00
CA GLN A 51 -3.59 13.79 -18.38
C GLN A 51 -2.71 13.52 -17.17
N TYR A 52 -3.23 12.78 -16.20
CA TYR A 52 -2.43 12.34 -15.07
C TYR A 52 -1.73 11.05 -15.45
N TYR A 53 -0.41 11.05 -15.47
CA TYR A 53 0.43 9.84 -15.53
C TYR A 53 0.26 8.91 -16.75
N GLU A 54 -0.19 9.44 -17.90
CA GLU A 54 -0.29 8.68 -19.17
C GLU A 54 1.07 8.47 -19.86
N ASP A 55 2.13 9.11 -19.37
CA ASP A 55 3.47 9.13 -19.97
C ASP A 55 4.38 8.01 -19.46
N PHE A 56 3.86 7.01 -18.75
CA PHE A 56 4.64 5.85 -18.36
C PHE A 56 5.05 5.04 -19.61
N ASP A 57 6.35 5.04 -19.90
CA ASP A 57 7.01 4.34 -20.98
C ASP A 57 8.19 3.55 -20.39
N ILE A 58 8.17 2.24 -20.63
CA ILE A 58 9.21 1.33 -20.19
C ILE A 58 10.60 1.69 -20.74
N ASN A 59 10.70 2.47 -21.81
CA ASN A 59 11.98 2.84 -22.42
C ASN A 59 12.57 4.14 -21.86
N VAL A 60 11.83 4.87 -21.04
CA VAL A 60 12.24 6.16 -20.46
C VAL A 60 13.04 5.96 -19.18
N ASP A 61 14.00 6.87 -18.94
CA ASP A 61 14.72 6.98 -17.67
C ASP A 61 13.90 7.80 -16.65
N TYR A 62 13.38 7.11 -15.63
CA TYR A 62 12.68 7.72 -14.49
C TYR A 62 13.54 7.92 -13.26
N SER A 63 14.85 7.68 -13.36
CA SER A 63 15.76 7.99 -12.26
C SER A 63 15.62 9.45 -11.91
N ASN A 64 15.49 9.76 -10.62
CA ASN A 64 15.47 11.14 -10.17
C ASN A 64 16.93 11.63 -10.19
N PRO A 65 17.40 12.32 -11.24
CA PRO A 65 18.77 12.77 -11.24
C PRO A 65 18.79 13.93 -10.27
N ASN A 66 19.59 13.85 -9.20
CA ASN A 66 20.03 15.07 -8.55
C ASN A 66 20.60 15.95 -9.68
N PRO A 67 20.04 17.15 -9.95
CA PRO A 67 20.43 17.96 -11.10
C PRO A 67 21.91 18.37 -11.03
N ASN A 68 22.53 18.26 -9.86
CA ASN A 68 23.95 18.49 -9.61
C ASN A 68 24.78 17.19 -9.58
N ALA A 69 24.17 16.02 -9.84
CA ALA A 69 24.87 14.75 -9.83
C ALA A 69 25.89 14.70 -10.97
N LYS A 70 27.17 14.56 -10.59
CA LYS A 70 28.26 14.43 -11.55
C LYS A 70 28.24 13.04 -12.18
N LEU A 71 28.49 13.00 -13.49
CA LEU A 71 28.72 11.74 -14.21
C LEU A 71 29.84 10.95 -13.53
N PHE A 72 29.65 9.64 -13.45
CA PHE A 72 30.62 8.75 -12.86
C PHE A 72 31.83 8.62 -13.78
N ILE A 73 33.03 8.85 -13.25
CA ILE A 73 34.29 8.62 -13.96
C ILE A 73 35.00 7.43 -13.31
N LEU A 74 35.29 6.39 -14.10
CA LEU A 74 35.91 5.18 -13.60
C LEU A 74 37.39 5.42 -13.26
N ALA A 75 37.73 5.39 -11.98
CA ALA A 75 39.13 5.41 -11.53
C ALA A 75 39.77 4.01 -11.61
N THR A 76 41.04 3.94 -11.97
CA THR A 76 41.81 2.67 -12.08
C THR A 76 41.80 1.86 -10.79
N GLY A 77 42.00 2.52 -9.63
CA GLY A 77 41.94 1.86 -8.32
C GLY A 77 40.55 1.29 -7.99
N TYR A 78 39.49 2.01 -8.36
CA TYR A 78 38.12 1.52 -8.18
C TYR A 78 37.86 0.28 -9.05
N TRP A 79 38.32 0.28 -10.31
CA TRP A 79 38.19 -0.86 -11.21
C TRP A 79 38.91 -2.10 -10.69
N LYS A 80 40.17 -1.97 -10.24
CA LYS A 80 40.93 -3.06 -9.64
C LYS A 80 40.18 -3.71 -8.46
N ASN A 81 39.60 -2.90 -7.58
CA ASN A 81 38.80 -3.39 -6.47
C ASN A 81 37.53 -4.10 -6.95
N LYS A 82 36.84 -3.58 -7.97
CA LYS A 82 35.67 -4.24 -8.58
C LYS A 82 36.02 -5.62 -9.15
N CYS A 83 37.08 -5.74 -9.95
CA CYS A 83 37.55 -7.02 -10.49
C CYS A 83 37.80 -8.05 -9.37
N TYR A 84 38.47 -7.63 -8.30
CA TYR A 84 38.68 -8.47 -7.12
C TYR A 84 37.35 -8.96 -6.53
N HIS A 85 36.38 -8.06 -6.33
CA HIS A 85 35.07 -8.43 -5.79
C HIS A 85 34.27 -9.35 -6.71
N TYR A 86 34.34 -9.18 -8.04
CA TYR A 86 33.67 -10.08 -9.00
C TYR A 86 34.29 -11.47 -8.96
N LYS A 87 35.62 -11.56 -8.97
CA LYS A 87 36.33 -12.83 -8.82
C LYS A 87 35.97 -13.56 -7.52
N GLN A 88 35.89 -12.83 -6.41
CA GLN A 88 35.49 -13.40 -5.12
C GLN A 88 34.03 -13.89 -5.10
N GLN A 89 33.12 -13.18 -5.78
CA GLN A 89 31.72 -13.60 -5.91
C GLN A 89 31.60 -14.90 -6.72
N ASP A 90 32.32 -14.99 -7.83
CA ASP A 90 32.30 -16.18 -8.69
C ASP A 90 32.97 -17.38 -8.02
N TYR A 91 34.10 -17.16 -7.34
CA TYR A 91 34.75 -18.18 -6.53
C TYR A 91 33.81 -18.75 -5.46
N LYS A 92 33.13 -17.88 -4.69
CA LYS A 92 32.19 -18.31 -3.64
C LYS A 92 30.99 -19.09 -4.18
N ALA A 93 30.61 -18.83 -5.42
CA ALA A 93 29.52 -19.53 -6.09
C ALA A 93 29.97 -20.76 -6.88
N GLY A 94 31.26 -21.13 -6.84
CA GLY A 94 31.80 -22.29 -7.54
C GLY A 94 31.95 -22.12 -9.05
N ARG A 95 31.96 -20.87 -9.55
CA ARG A 95 32.11 -20.55 -10.98
C ARG A 95 33.58 -20.45 -11.40
N GLU A 96 33.85 -20.63 -12.69
CA GLU A 96 35.17 -20.43 -13.29
C GLU A 96 35.68 -19.00 -13.03
N THR A 97 36.95 -18.83 -12.63
CA THR A 97 37.48 -17.50 -12.26
C THR A 97 38.63 -17.01 -13.13
N GLU A 98 39.15 -17.85 -14.02
CA GLU A 98 40.29 -17.51 -14.90
C GLU A 98 39.87 -16.57 -16.01
N LYS A 99 38.66 -16.76 -16.57
CA LYS A 99 38.10 -15.91 -17.63
C LYS A 99 37.37 -14.65 -17.12
N ASN A 100 37.53 -14.33 -15.84
CA ASN A 100 36.85 -13.20 -15.22
C ASN A 100 37.39 -11.86 -15.76
N VAL A 101 36.62 -10.78 -15.60
CA VAL A 101 37.10 -9.43 -15.90
C VAL A 101 38.34 -9.08 -15.07
N THR A 102 39.28 -8.39 -15.69
CA THR A 102 40.60 -8.09 -15.11
C THR A 102 40.88 -6.59 -15.10
N ALA A 103 41.97 -6.21 -14.42
CA ALA A 103 42.43 -4.82 -14.41
C ALA A 103 42.78 -4.30 -15.81
N ASP A 104 43.17 -5.18 -16.73
CA ASP A 104 43.56 -4.83 -18.11
C ASP A 104 42.35 -4.43 -18.96
N ASP A 105 41.13 -4.77 -18.52
CA ASP A 105 39.89 -4.38 -19.19
C ASP A 105 39.45 -2.93 -18.88
N TYR A 106 40.29 -2.16 -18.20
CA TYR A 106 39.98 -0.81 -17.69
C TYR A 106 39.45 0.13 -18.78
N ASP A 107 40.17 0.27 -19.89
CA ASP A 107 39.80 1.23 -20.94
C ASP A 107 38.46 0.88 -21.59
N TYR A 108 38.20 -0.42 -21.77
CA TYR A 108 36.92 -0.93 -22.26
C TYR A 108 35.78 -0.55 -21.32
N TYR A 109 35.90 -0.87 -20.02
CA TYR A 109 34.82 -0.60 -19.06
C TYR A 109 34.66 0.87 -18.70
N LYS A 110 35.73 1.67 -18.78
CA LYS A 110 35.65 3.12 -18.67
C LYS A 110 34.79 3.69 -19.79
N SER A 111 35.11 3.35 -21.05
CA SER A 111 34.33 3.76 -22.22
C SER A 111 32.89 3.25 -22.14
N LEU A 112 32.69 2.00 -21.72
CA LEU A 112 31.36 1.42 -21.54
C LEU A 112 30.53 2.24 -20.54
N PHE A 113 31.04 2.52 -19.34
CA PHE A 113 30.28 3.27 -18.33
C PHE A 113 30.06 4.75 -18.69
N GLU A 114 30.96 5.37 -19.47
CA GLU A 114 30.80 6.75 -19.94
C GLU A 114 29.70 6.86 -21.02
N THR A 115 29.68 5.92 -21.96
CA THR A 115 28.80 5.98 -23.14
C THR A 115 27.43 5.33 -22.90
N SER A 116 27.37 4.25 -22.12
CA SER A 116 26.15 3.48 -21.93
C SER A 116 25.21 4.05 -20.86
N VAL A 117 24.13 3.32 -20.60
CA VAL A 117 23.19 3.51 -19.51
C VAL A 117 22.97 2.17 -18.84
N CYS A 118 22.38 2.17 -17.65
CA CYS A 118 21.98 0.94 -17.00
C CYS A 118 20.98 0.15 -17.87
N SER A 119 21.29 -1.11 -18.15
CA SER A 119 20.45 -2.04 -18.92
C SER A 119 19.06 -2.26 -18.32
N ILE A 120 18.91 -2.10 -17.00
CA ILE A 120 17.66 -2.37 -16.28
C ILE A 120 16.77 -1.13 -16.19
N CYS A 121 17.35 0.03 -15.87
CA CYS A 121 16.58 1.24 -15.55
C CYS A 121 16.80 2.42 -16.51
N ASN A 122 17.66 2.26 -17.51
CA ASN A 122 18.02 3.26 -18.53
C ASN A 122 18.72 4.52 -17.97
N ALA A 123 19.11 4.49 -16.69
CA ALA A 123 19.79 5.60 -16.02
C ALA A 123 21.24 5.78 -16.47
N LYS A 124 21.68 7.03 -16.59
CA LYS A 124 23.10 7.36 -16.65
C LYS A 124 23.80 7.05 -15.32
N PHE A 125 25.08 6.69 -15.40
CA PHE A 125 25.90 6.40 -14.22
C PHE A 125 26.43 7.70 -13.62
N THR A 126 26.20 7.87 -12.33
CA THR A 126 26.64 9.04 -11.55
C THR A 126 27.28 8.57 -10.25
N TYR A 127 27.91 9.46 -9.50
CA TYR A 127 28.39 9.13 -8.15
C TYR A 127 27.25 8.81 -7.16
N ASP A 128 26.01 9.21 -7.44
CA ASP A 128 24.84 8.80 -6.65
C ASP A 128 24.25 7.46 -7.15
N ASN A 129 24.65 7.03 -8.35
CA ASN A 129 24.10 5.89 -9.07
C ASN A 129 25.22 5.07 -9.74
N HIS A 130 26.05 4.46 -8.90
CA HIS A 130 27.28 3.79 -9.32
C HIS A 130 27.03 2.61 -10.28
N PRO A 131 27.91 2.42 -11.29
CA PRO A 131 27.84 1.27 -12.18
C PRO A 131 28.32 -0.02 -11.52
N SER A 132 27.85 -1.13 -12.07
CA SER A 132 28.22 -2.51 -11.79
C SER A 132 28.00 -3.36 -13.05
N LEU A 133 28.50 -4.59 -13.02
CA LEU A 133 28.24 -5.60 -14.03
C LEU A 133 27.15 -6.56 -13.54
N ASP A 134 26.05 -6.64 -14.29
CA ASP A 134 24.96 -7.59 -14.09
C ASP A 134 25.15 -8.75 -15.07
N ARG A 135 25.12 -9.97 -14.56
CA ARG A 135 25.35 -11.18 -15.36
C ARG A 135 24.10 -11.54 -16.14
N GLN A 136 24.26 -11.85 -17.42
CA GLN A 136 23.19 -12.36 -18.27
C GLN A 136 22.77 -13.76 -17.83
N ASP A 137 23.77 -14.62 -17.65
CA ASP A 137 23.60 -15.95 -17.09
C ASP A 137 24.35 -16.05 -15.76
N ASN A 138 23.60 -16.40 -14.71
CA ASN A 138 24.09 -16.54 -13.35
C ASN A 138 24.95 -17.80 -13.14
N GLU A 139 24.89 -18.78 -14.05
CA GLU A 139 25.76 -19.97 -14.06
C GLU A 139 27.16 -19.63 -14.60
N HIS A 140 27.28 -18.58 -15.41
CA HIS A 140 28.54 -18.16 -16.03
C HIS A 140 29.24 -17.03 -15.23
N PRO A 141 30.58 -16.92 -15.30
CA PRO A 141 31.31 -15.90 -14.56
C PRO A 141 31.16 -14.51 -15.16
N HIS A 142 31.68 -13.49 -14.47
CA HIS A 142 31.72 -12.13 -14.99
C HIS A 142 32.75 -12.02 -16.13
N THR A 143 32.28 -12.08 -17.38
CA THR A 143 33.08 -11.88 -18.59
C THR A 143 32.51 -10.70 -19.40
N LYS A 144 33.25 -10.21 -20.40
CA LYS A 144 32.78 -9.16 -21.31
C LYS A 144 31.47 -9.55 -22.01
N ASP A 145 31.38 -10.79 -22.45
CA ASP A 145 30.22 -11.28 -23.22
C ASP A 145 29.03 -11.67 -22.33
N ASN A 146 29.25 -11.94 -21.04
CA ASN A 146 28.21 -12.35 -20.10
C ASN A 146 27.71 -11.21 -19.20
N CYS A 147 28.17 -9.97 -19.37
CA CYS A 147 27.82 -8.87 -18.47
C CYS A 147 27.23 -7.65 -19.19
N TRP A 148 26.15 -7.11 -18.64
CA TRP A 148 25.63 -5.78 -19.01
C TRP A 148 25.94 -4.74 -17.94
N PRO A 149 26.15 -3.47 -18.32
CA PRO A 149 26.32 -2.40 -17.36
C PRO A 149 24.98 -2.11 -16.65
N ALA A 150 24.96 -2.17 -15.32
CA ALA A 150 23.79 -1.91 -14.51
C ALA A 150 24.12 -1.13 -13.24
N CYS A 151 23.20 -0.31 -12.74
CA CYS A 151 23.39 0.36 -11.46
C CYS A 151 23.45 -0.67 -10.34
N VAL A 152 24.27 -0.43 -9.31
CA VAL A 152 24.38 -1.31 -8.14
C VAL A 152 23.01 -1.62 -7.53
N SER A 153 22.16 -0.60 -7.37
CA SER A 153 20.82 -0.76 -6.80
C SER A 153 19.91 -1.63 -7.67
N CYS A 154 20.00 -1.51 -9.00
CA CYS A 154 19.21 -2.30 -9.94
C CYS A 154 19.68 -3.75 -9.98
N ASN A 155 21.00 -3.99 -9.99
CA ASN A 155 21.59 -5.33 -9.97
C ASN A 155 21.15 -6.09 -8.70
N ILE A 156 21.22 -5.44 -7.53
CA ILE A 156 20.73 -6.01 -6.26
C ILE A 156 19.22 -6.31 -6.33
N ALA A 157 18.42 -5.41 -6.89
CA ALA A 157 16.97 -5.58 -6.97
C ALA A 157 16.53 -6.64 -8.00
N HIS A 158 17.30 -6.80 -9.09
CA HIS A 158 17.12 -7.82 -10.11
C HIS A 158 17.36 -9.21 -9.54
N ALA A 159 18.50 -9.43 -8.86
CA ALA A 159 18.90 -10.71 -8.30
C ALA A 159 18.77 -11.85 -9.34
N ASN A 160 17.91 -12.84 -9.10
CA ASN A 160 17.64 -13.96 -10.03
C ASN A 160 16.22 -13.90 -10.62
N ARG A 161 15.60 -12.72 -10.67
CA ARG A 161 14.24 -12.55 -11.20
C ARG A 161 14.29 -12.42 -12.72
N ASP A 162 13.15 -12.64 -13.37
CA ASP A 162 13.04 -12.36 -14.81
C ASP A 162 13.45 -10.90 -15.12
N PRO A 163 14.36 -10.66 -16.09
CA PRO A 163 14.89 -9.33 -16.38
C PRO A 163 13.82 -8.32 -16.79
N LYS A 164 12.79 -8.74 -17.55
CA LYS A 164 11.72 -7.85 -18.01
C LYS A 164 10.81 -7.47 -16.84
N ILE A 165 10.46 -8.44 -16.00
CA ILE A 165 9.64 -8.21 -14.79
C ILE A 165 10.39 -7.33 -13.78
N ALA A 166 11.69 -7.56 -13.58
CA ALA A 166 12.51 -6.74 -12.68
C ALA A 166 12.65 -5.31 -13.19
N SER A 167 12.95 -5.13 -14.49
CA SER A 167 13.03 -3.81 -15.13
C SER A 167 11.72 -3.03 -14.97
N LEU A 168 10.58 -3.67 -15.28
CA LEU A 168 9.26 -3.07 -15.13
C LEU A 168 9.01 -2.60 -13.69
N HIS A 169 9.22 -3.46 -12.69
CA HIS A 169 9.01 -3.09 -11.28
C HIS A 169 9.91 -1.95 -10.82
N ILE A 170 11.18 -1.95 -11.23
CA ILE A 170 12.13 -0.88 -10.88
C ILE A 170 11.69 0.44 -11.52
N LYS A 171 11.30 0.42 -12.79
CA LYS A 171 10.85 1.62 -13.52
C LYS A 171 9.54 2.17 -12.97
N MET A 172 8.56 1.31 -12.67
CA MET A 172 7.32 1.71 -11.99
C MET A 172 7.61 2.34 -10.62
N ARG A 173 8.55 1.78 -9.85
CA ARG A 173 8.95 2.36 -8.56
C ARG A 173 9.61 3.73 -8.72
N LYS A 174 10.53 3.87 -9.67
CA LYS A 174 11.20 5.15 -9.96
C LYS A 174 10.21 6.21 -10.44
N TYR A 175 9.29 5.83 -11.32
CA TYR A 175 8.17 6.65 -11.76
C TYR A 175 7.33 7.12 -10.57
N ALA A 176 6.94 6.19 -9.69
CA ALA A 176 6.17 6.51 -8.49
C ALA A 176 6.87 7.54 -7.59
N ILE A 177 8.20 7.40 -7.40
CA ILE A 177 8.99 8.37 -6.63
C ILE A 177 9.03 9.74 -7.32
N LYS A 178 9.34 9.77 -8.63
CA LYS A 178 9.45 11.01 -9.41
C LYS A 178 8.16 11.82 -9.41
N HIS A 179 7.02 11.13 -9.38
CA HIS A 179 5.69 11.71 -9.49
C HIS A 179 4.90 11.73 -8.16
N ASN A 180 5.56 11.44 -7.01
CA ASN A 180 4.93 11.41 -5.68
C ASN A 180 3.67 10.52 -5.61
N LEU A 181 3.67 9.38 -6.31
CA LEU A 181 2.57 8.43 -6.26
C LEU A 181 2.53 7.71 -4.89
N PRO A 182 1.37 7.21 -4.44
CA PRO A 182 1.27 6.43 -3.22
C PRO A 182 2.16 5.18 -3.26
N MET A 183 3.03 5.07 -2.26
CA MET A 183 3.93 3.92 -2.10
C MET A 183 3.72 3.22 -0.75
N THR A 184 4.31 2.03 -0.64
CA THR A 184 4.36 1.29 0.62
C THR A 184 5.24 1.99 1.64
N ILE A 185 4.82 1.98 2.90
CA ILE A 185 5.57 2.62 3.98
C ILE A 185 6.67 1.68 4.48
N SER A 186 7.89 2.19 4.56
CA SER A 186 9.05 1.47 5.08
C SER A 186 9.40 1.82 6.53
N ASP A 187 8.87 2.91 7.10
CA ASP A 187 9.09 3.28 8.50
C ASP A 187 8.08 2.58 9.43
N GLU A 188 8.59 1.74 10.33
CA GLU A 188 7.78 0.97 11.27
C GLU A 188 6.95 1.85 12.23
N ARG A 189 7.45 3.03 12.62
CA ARG A 189 6.76 3.95 13.52
C ARG A 189 5.57 4.58 12.82
N ILE A 190 5.76 5.02 11.57
CA ILE A 190 4.67 5.54 10.73
C ILE A 190 3.64 4.44 10.47
N TYR A 191 4.11 3.22 10.15
CA TYR A 191 3.22 2.07 9.98
C TYR A 191 2.36 1.83 11.23
N LYS A 192 2.97 1.73 12.42
CA LYS A 192 2.26 1.53 13.70
C LYS A 192 1.25 2.66 13.97
N LEU A 193 1.63 3.91 13.74
CA LEU A 193 0.74 5.06 13.88
C LEU A 193 -0.50 4.95 12.99
N LEU A 194 -0.31 4.61 11.70
CA LEU A 194 -1.42 4.43 10.77
C LEU A 194 -2.28 3.20 11.09
N ARG A 195 -1.68 2.10 11.57
CA ARG A 195 -2.39 0.89 12.01
C ARG A 195 -3.37 1.17 13.14
N GLU A 196 -3.04 2.07 14.06
CA GLU A 196 -3.94 2.47 15.15
C GLU A 196 -5.18 3.22 14.67
N CYS A 197 -5.09 3.92 13.53
CA CYS A 197 -6.20 4.67 12.94
C CYS A 197 -7.25 3.77 12.27
N ILE A 198 -6.85 2.56 11.85
CA ILE A 198 -7.72 1.61 11.14
C ILE A 198 -8.66 0.93 12.13
N THR A 199 -9.93 1.34 12.11
CA THR A 199 -10.98 0.84 13.02
C THR A 199 -12.19 0.29 12.24
N GLY A 200 -12.46 -1.01 12.35
CA GLY A 200 -13.63 -1.66 11.73
C GLY A 200 -13.42 -2.08 10.27
N GLY A 201 -14.39 -2.81 9.71
CA GLY A 201 -14.41 -3.16 8.28
C GLY A 201 -15.05 -2.04 7.44
N LEU A 202 -14.66 -1.95 6.16
CA LEU A 202 -15.11 -0.93 5.19
C LEU A 202 -16.62 -0.91 4.88
N ALA A 203 -17.44 -1.69 5.57
CA ALA A 203 -18.87 -1.80 5.32
C ALA A 203 -19.61 -0.46 5.49
N ALA A 204 -19.05 0.56 6.12
CA ALA A 204 -19.70 1.85 6.31
C ALA A 204 -19.49 2.88 5.18
N VAL A 205 -18.53 2.68 4.26
CA VAL A 205 -17.99 3.82 3.47
C VAL A 205 -18.84 4.21 2.25
N PHE A 206 -19.56 3.27 1.63
CA PHE A 206 -20.27 3.53 0.36
C PHE A 206 -21.73 3.07 0.35
N HIS A 207 -22.47 3.25 1.45
CA HIS A 207 -23.94 3.10 1.43
C HIS A 207 -24.68 4.30 0.82
N ARG A 208 -23.96 5.33 0.39
CA ARG A 208 -24.53 6.54 -0.22
C ARG A 208 -24.62 6.42 -1.72
N GLU A 209 -25.69 7.01 -2.24
CA GLU A 209 -25.87 7.35 -3.63
C GLU A 209 -25.60 8.86 -3.74
N ASN A 210 -24.44 9.23 -4.29
CA ASN A 210 -24.09 10.62 -4.55
C ASN A 210 -24.30 10.88 -6.03
N ILE A 211 -25.40 11.55 -6.35
CA ILE A 211 -25.76 11.90 -7.73
C ILE A 211 -25.63 13.42 -7.87
N ALA A 212 -24.86 13.84 -8.87
CA ALA A 212 -24.75 15.25 -9.22
C ALA A 212 -26.14 15.86 -9.44
N GLY A 213 -26.43 16.98 -8.76
CA GLY A 213 -27.72 17.67 -8.86
C GLY A 213 -28.87 17.07 -8.03
N ARG A 214 -28.71 15.91 -7.36
CA ARG A 214 -29.75 15.34 -6.47
C ARG A 214 -29.32 15.21 -5.02
N SER A 215 -28.05 14.89 -4.76
CA SER A 215 -27.54 14.76 -3.39
C SER A 215 -27.22 16.15 -2.83
N LYS A 216 -27.92 16.55 -1.75
CA LYS A 216 -27.65 17.81 -1.05
C LYS A 216 -26.50 17.60 -0.05
N PHE A 217 -25.44 18.40 -0.16
CA PHE A 217 -24.41 18.49 0.87
C PHE A 217 -24.82 19.54 1.90
N ASN A 218 -25.01 19.13 3.15
CA ASN A 218 -25.20 20.06 4.26
C ASN A 218 -23.83 20.59 4.70
N SER A 219 -23.30 21.55 3.94
CA SER A 219 -22.20 22.40 4.40
C SER A 219 -22.61 23.83 4.11
N GLU A 220 -22.54 24.71 5.11
CA GLU A 220 -22.84 26.13 4.93
C GLU A 220 -21.72 26.85 4.17
N LYS A 221 -20.54 26.23 3.99
CA LYS A 221 -19.36 26.80 3.31
C LYS A 221 -18.51 25.74 2.56
N PRO A 222 -19.09 24.98 1.61
CA PRO A 222 -18.38 23.90 0.92
C PRO A 222 -17.18 24.40 0.10
N TYR A 223 -17.24 25.64 -0.37
CA TYR A 223 -16.16 26.31 -1.10
C TYR A 223 -14.94 26.59 -0.21
N VAL A 224 -15.15 26.89 1.09
CA VAL A 224 -14.06 27.14 2.04
C VAL A 224 -13.35 25.83 2.38
N VAL A 225 -14.10 24.76 2.67
CA VAL A 225 -13.53 23.43 2.91
C VAL A 225 -12.75 22.98 1.67
N LYS A 226 -13.32 23.07 0.46
CA LYS A 226 -12.63 22.73 -0.78
C LYS A 226 -11.34 23.55 -0.97
N ASN A 227 -11.39 24.87 -0.77
CA ASN A 227 -10.20 25.73 -0.89
C ASN A 227 -9.13 25.41 0.16
N CYS A 228 -9.50 25.14 1.41
CA CYS A 228 -8.55 24.73 2.45
C CYS A 228 -7.89 23.37 2.14
N ILE A 229 -8.66 22.44 1.55
CA ILE A 229 -8.17 21.14 1.09
C ILE A 229 -7.26 21.27 -0.13
N ASP A 230 -7.57 22.20 -1.04
CA ASP A 230 -6.85 22.38 -2.31
C ASP A 230 -5.61 23.27 -2.20
N GLN A 231 -5.55 24.17 -1.21
CA GLN A 231 -4.40 25.04 -0.98
C GLN A 231 -3.25 24.36 -0.22
N ARG A 232 -3.51 23.27 0.53
CA ARG A 232 -2.46 22.55 1.27
C ARG A 232 -1.90 21.40 0.42
N LYS A 233 -0.61 21.49 0.10
CA LYS A 233 0.13 20.43 -0.61
C LYS A 233 0.31 19.18 0.24
N ASP A 234 0.42 19.36 1.55
CA ASP A 234 0.67 18.28 2.49
C ASP A 234 -0.57 17.98 3.33
N ILE A 235 -0.79 16.70 3.57
CA ILE A 235 -1.81 16.16 4.49
C ILE A 235 -1.09 15.49 5.66
N PHE A 236 -1.76 15.33 6.80
CA PHE A 236 -1.10 14.74 7.96
C PHE A 236 -2.02 13.79 8.74
N VAL A 237 -1.38 12.93 9.51
CA VAL A 237 -2.02 12.11 10.54
C VAL A 237 -1.39 12.47 11.87
N ALA A 238 -2.22 12.80 12.86
CA ALA A 238 -1.81 13.22 14.19
C ALA A 238 -2.42 12.32 15.26
N LYS A 239 -1.66 12.04 16.32
CA LYS A 239 -2.11 11.33 17.52
C LYS A 239 -2.24 12.34 18.65
N ILE A 240 -3.48 12.64 19.05
CA ILE A 240 -3.80 13.75 19.96
C ILE A 240 -4.74 13.31 21.09
N LYS A 241 -4.80 14.13 22.14
CA LYS A 241 -5.89 14.19 23.11
C LYS A 241 -6.64 15.50 22.95
N GLY A 242 -7.94 15.45 23.16
CA GLY A 242 -8.79 16.63 23.17
C GLY A 242 -10.13 16.37 23.82
N TYR A 243 -10.82 17.45 24.13
CA TYR A 243 -12.17 17.46 24.68
C TYR A 243 -12.99 18.60 24.08
N PHE A 244 -14.31 18.46 24.08
CA PHE A 244 -15.21 19.57 23.78
C PHE A 244 -15.62 20.25 25.09
N PRO A 245 -15.78 21.57 25.13
CA PRO A 245 -16.39 22.25 26.27
C PRO A 245 -17.75 21.65 26.62
N LYS A 246 -18.11 21.58 27.90
CA LYS A 246 -19.41 21.05 28.35
C LYS A 246 -20.61 21.77 27.73
N SER A 247 -20.44 23.03 27.34
CA SER A 247 -21.46 23.81 26.62
C SER A 247 -21.86 23.19 25.29
N GLU A 248 -20.96 22.47 24.61
CA GLU A 248 -21.21 21.83 23.31
C GLU A 248 -21.83 20.43 23.43
N TYR A 249 -21.91 19.86 24.62
CA TYR A 249 -22.34 18.46 24.78
C TYR A 249 -23.75 18.24 24.28
N ASN A 250 -24.68 19.14 24.58
CA ASN A 250 -26.07 19.02 24.12
C ASN A 250 -26.19 19.12 22.59
N ASN A 251 -25.30 19.87 21.94
CA ASN A 251 -25.27 20.01 20.48
C ASN A 251 -24.73 18.74 19.80
N LEU A 252 -23.76 18.07 20.45
CA LEU A 252 -23.04 16.93 19.90
C LEU A 252 -23.61 15.58 20.33
N LEU A 253 -24.36 15.50 21.43
CA LEU A 253 -24.92 14.25 21.95
C LEU A 253 -25.80 13.47 20.96
N PRO A 254 -26.61 14.13 20.08
CA PRO A 254 -27.36 13.41 19.06
C PRO A 254 -26.48 12.62 18.10
N LEU A 255 -25.24 13.06 17.87
CA LEU A 255 -24.26 12.37 17.02
C LEU A 255 -22.83 12.67 17.49
N PRO A 256 -22.32 11.93 18.50
CA PRO A 256 -20.98 12.19 19.03
C PRO A 256 -19.93 12.05 17.91
N PRO A 257 -19.08 13.07 17.70
CA PRO A 257 -18.36 13.21 16.43
C PRO A 257 -17.14 12.30 16.33
N ILE A 258 -16.69 11.64 17.41
CA ILE A 258 -15.48 10.81 17.43
C ILE A 258 -15.82 9.32 17.31
N PHE A 259 -15.44 8.67 16.20
CA PHE A 259 -15.63 7.24 15.97
C PHE A 259 -14.31 6.49 16.12
N ARG A 260 -14.11 5.79 17.25
CA ARG A 260 -12.85 5.07 17.55
C ARG A 260 -13.08 3.71 18.20
N ASN A 261 -12.15 2.79 17.94
CA ASN A 261 -12.17 1.47 18.56
C ASN A 261 -11.39 1.53 19.88
N ILE A 262 -12.11 1.66 20.99
CA ILE A 262 -11.55 1.75 22.33
C ILE A 262 -11.66 0.43 23.06
N GLU A 263 -10.76 0.21 24.00
CA GLU A 263 -10.86 -0.89 24.95
C GLU A 263 -11.79 -0.46 26.10
N ILE A 264 -12.86 -1.23 26.31
CA ILE A 264 -13.85 -0.98 27.34
C ILE A 264 -13.79 -2.14 28.34
N GLU A 265 -13.75 -1.78 29.62
CA GLU A 265 -13.93 -2.75 30.70
C GLU A 265 -15.42 -3.00 30.90
N ASN A 266 -15.86 -4.26 30.84
CA ASN A 266 -17.26 -4.67 31.03
C ASN A 266 -17.67 -4.61 32.53
N ARG A 267 -17.42 -3.48 33.19
CA ARG A 267 -17.87 -3.20 34.56
C ARG A 267 -19.11 -2.32 34.52
N GLU A 268 -20.01 -2.51 35.47
CA GLU A 268 -21.25 -1.74 35.60
C GLU A 268 -21.01 -0.23 35.60
N MET A 269 -20.00 0.24 36.36
CA MET A 269 -19.62 1.66 36.40
C MET A 269 -19.16 2.27 35.06
N VAL A 270 -18.80 1.43 34.08
CA VAL A 270 -18.27 1.87 32.78
C VAL A 270 -19.34 1.80 31.70
N ILE A 271 -20.10 0.71 31.63
CA ILE A 271 -21.10 0.49 30.57
C ILE A 271 -22.53 0.85 31.00
N GLY A 272 -22.73 1.14 32.29
CA GLY A 272 -24.03 1.43 32.90
C GLY A 272 -24.80 0.18 33.30
N GLU A 273 -25.66 0.35 34.31
CA GLU A 273 -26.51 -0.71 34.89
C GLU A 273 -27.35 -1.44 33.83
N TYR A 274 -27.96 -0.70 32.90
CA TYR A 274 -28.77 -1.29 31.84
C TYR A 274 -27.96 -2.26 30.95
N MET A 275 -26.82 -1.81 30.40
CA MET A 275 -26.00 -2.67 29.54
C MET A 275 -25.40 -3.84 30.32
N TYR A 276 -25.01 -3.60 31.57
CA TYR A 276 -24.46 -4.62 32.45
C TYR A 276 -25.47 -5.72 32.78
N SER A 277 -26.70 -5.34 33.16
CA SER A 277 -27.79 -6.28 33.44
C SER A 277 -28.22 -7.07 32.20
N GLN A 278 -28.27 -6.45 31.01
CA GLN A 278 -28.53 -7.16 29.76
C GLN A 278 -27.44 -8.20 29.46
N ALA A 279 -26.18 -7.84 29.65
CA ALA A 279 -25.07 -8.74 29.38
C ALA A 279 -25.05 -9.93 30.36
N GLN A 280 -25.39 -9.71 31.64
CA GLN A 280 -25.59 -10.79 32.61
C GLN A 280 -26.76 -11.71 32.21
N ARG A 281 -27.91 -11.13 31.83
CA ARG A 281 -29.11 -11.88 31.43
C ARG A 281 -28.86 -12.80 30.23
N HIS A 282 -28.00 -12.39 29.31
CA HIS A 282 -27.63 -13.17 28.12
C HIS A 282 -26.35 -14.00 28.28
N SER A 283 -25.82 -14.12 29.51
CA SER A 283 -24.59 -14.88 29.81
C SER A 283 -23.39 -14.47 28.95
N LEU A 284 -23.28 -13.18 28.62
CA LEU A 284 -22.15 -12.65 27.86
C LEU A 284 -20.88 -12.60 28.73
N PRO A 285 -19.67 -12.72 28.15
CA PRO A 285 -18.43 -12.67 28.91
C PRO A 285 -18.18 -11.27 29.52
N MET A 286 -18.29 -11.13 30.84
CA MET A 286 -18.17 -9.83 31.55
C MET A 286 -16.80 -9.55 32.18
N THR A 287 -15.94 -10.54 32.30
CA THR A 287 -14.61 -10.39 32.95
C THR A 287 -13.50 -9.96 32.00
N LYS A 288 -13.81 -9.73 30.71
CA LYS A 288 -12.83 -9.38 29.69
C LYS A 288 -12.87 -7.90 29.35
N LYS A 289 -11.69 -7.35 29.06
CA LYS A 289 -11.57 -6.12 28.29
C LYS A 289 -11.92 -6.42 26.85
N ASP A 290 -12.88 -5.69 26.31
CA ASP A 290 -13.30 -5.85 24.93
C ASP A 290 -13.00 -4.59 24.13
N ARG A 291 -12.50 -4.80 22.91
CA ARG A 291 -12.38 -3.71 21.94
C ARG A 291 -13.72 -3.50 21.24
N LYS A 292 -14.29 -2.30 21.37
CA LYS A 292 -15.57 -1.93 20.76
C LYS A 292 -15.39 -0.67 19.91
N LEU A 293 -16.03 -0.64 18.75
CA LEU A 293 -16.19 0.60 17.99
C LEU A 293 -17.24 1.46 18.72
N ALA A 294 -16.85 2.64 19.17
CA ALA A 294 -17.71 3.55 19.91
C ALA A 294 -17.76 4.94 19.25
N THR A 295 -18.87 5.63 19.47
CA THR A 295 -19.03 7.08 19.22
C THR A 295 -18.79 7.82 20.52
N LEU A 296 -17.86 8.76 20.54
CA LEU A 296 -17.39 9.46 21.72
C LEU A 296 -17.60 10.97 21.54
N LEU A 297 -17.85 11.65 22.66
CA LEU A 297 -17.87 13.11 22.70
C LEU A 297 -16.44 13.66 22.73
N ASP A 298 -15.54 13.08 23.52
CA ASP A 298 -14.14 13.50 23.59
C ASP A 298 -13.18 12.31 23.36
N THR A 299 -11.88 12.55 23.51
CA THR A 299 -10.86 11.51 23.39
C THR A 299 -10.74 10.61 24.62
N ASN A 300 -11.61 10.77 25.62
CA ASN A 300 -11.64 10.02 26.89
C ASN A 300 -10.26 9.98 27.58
N ASN A 301 -9.52 11.09 27.54
CA ASN A 301 -8.14 11.21 28.02
C ASN A 301 -7.16 10.17 27.43
N GLN A 302 -7.50 9.57 26.28
CA GLN A 302 -6.66 8.62 25.54
C GLN A 302 -6.11 9.29 24.29
N PHE A 303 -4.87 8.95 23.93
CA PHE A 303 -4.32 9.40 22.66
C PHE A 303 -5.00 8.66 21.50
N MET A 304 -5.67 9.41 20.64
CA MET A 304 -6.35 8.90 19.45
C MET A 304 -5.73 9.47 18.19
N VAL A 305 -5.62 8.64 17.16
CA VAL A 305 -5.04 9.02 15.87
C VAL A 305 -6.15 9.57 14.99
N PHE A 306 -5.92 10.66 14.27
CA PHE A 306 -6.84 11.27 13.30
C PHE A 306 -6.06 11.74 12.07
N ASN A 307 -6.67 11.59 10.89
CA ASN A 307 -6.22 12.34 9.73
C ASN A 307 -6.59 13.83 9.86
N ASN A 308 -5.93 14.69 9.10
CA ASN A 308 -6.11 16.14 9.19
C ASN A 308 -7.54 16.59 8.86
N TYR A 309 -8.22 16.00 7.88
CA TYR A 309 -9.59 16.41 7.53
C TYR A 309 -10.58 16.14 8.67
N TYR A 310 -10.47 14.97 9.30
CA TYR A 310 -11.29 14.64 10.44
C TYR A 310 -10.93 15.53 11.64
N LEU A 311 -9.63 15.74 11.89
CA LEU A 311 -9.21 16.59 12.99
C LEU A 311 -9.68 18.04 12.82
N TRP A 312 -9.62 18.60 11.61
CA TRP A 312 -10.12 19.94 11.32
C TRP A 312 -11.62 20.03 11.56
N LEU A 313 -12.41 19.05 11.11
CA LEU A 313 -13.84 19.01 11.44
C LEU A 313 -14.07 19.02 12.94
N LEU A 314 -13.31 18.24 13.72
CA LEU A 314 -13.46 18.23 15.17
C LEU A 314 -13.11 19.60 15.77
N ILE A 315 -12.06 20.26 15.30
CA ILE A 315 -11.67 21.61 15.73
C ILE A 315 -12.77 22.62 15.40
N ASP A 316 -13.35 22.55 14.20
CA ASP A 316 -14.45 23.42 13.76
C ASP A 316 -15.72 23.20 14.62
N LEU A 317 -15.94 21.98 15.10
CA LEU A 317 -16.99 21.64 16.06
C LEU A 317 -16.66 22.05 17.50
N GLY A 318 -15.50 22.66 17.76
CA GLY A 318 -15.09 23.15 19.08
C GLY A 318 -14.18 22.21 19.89
N LEU A 319 -13.52 21.22 19.27
CA LEU A 319 -12.57 20.36 19.95
C LEU A 319 -11.33 21.17 20.39
N ILE A 320 -11.05 21.16 21.69
CA ILE A 320 -9.82 21.71 22.26
C ILE A 320 -8.80 20.58 22.36
N ILE A 321 -7.70 20.71 21.62
CA ILE A 321 -6.56 19.80 21.72
C ILE A 321 -5.80 20.13 23.01
N THR A 322 -5.63 19.13 23.88
CA THR A 322 -4.93 19.27 25.16
C THR A 322 -3.52 18.72 25.12
N ASP A 323 -3.26 17.75 24.25
CA ASP A 323 -1.95 17.09 24.15
C ASP A 323 -1.78 16.44 22.77
N TYR A 324 -0.53 16.24 22.35
CA TYR A 324 -0.19 15.52 21.13
C TYR A 324 1.03 14.62 21.33
N LYS A 325 1.03 13.47 20.67
CA LYS A 325 2.06 12.43 20.84
C LYS A 325 2.88 12.16 19.58
N ALA A 326 2.27 12.31 18.41
CA ALA A 326 2.93 12.06 17.14
C ALA A 326 2.22 12.81 16.01
N ILE A 327 2.98 13.23 15.02
CA ILE A 327 2.47 13.75 13.75
C ILE A 327 3.33 13.17 12.62
N THR A 328 2.69 12.79 11.52
CA THR A 328 3.36 12.40 10.28
C THR A 328 2.70 13.11 9.12
N VAL A 329 3.50 13.61 8.20
CA VAL A 329 3.07 14.38 7.04
C VAL A 329 3.21 13.52 5.79
N PHE A 330 2.32 13.71 4.82
CA PHE A 330 2.29 13.01 3.54
C PHE A 330 2.00 14.01 2.42
N ASP A 331 2.52 13.74 1.24
CA ASP A 331 2.18 14.50 0.05
C ASP A 331 0.78 14.14 -0.45
N LYS A 332 -0.06 15.16 -0.69
CA LYS A 332 -1.35 14.99 -1.34
C LYS A 332 -1.11 14.51 -2.78
N ASN A 333 -1.82 13.48 -3.19
CA ASN A 333 -1.84 13.02 -4.57
C ASN A 333 -3.25 12.54 -4.95
N THR A 334 -3.51 12.49 -6.25
CA THR A 334 -4.78 12.05 -6.85
C THR A 334 -4.61 10.78 -7.68
N ALA A 335 -3.57 9.97 -7.42
CA ALA A 335 -3.17 8.86 -8.27
C ALA A 335 -4.31 7.84 -8.51
N TYR A 336 -5.18 7.64 -7.52
CA TYR A 336 -6.32 6.70 -7.62
C TYR A 336 -7.63 7.34 -8.10
N GLU A 337 -7.63 8.62 -8.45
CA GLU A 337 -8.80 9.32 -8.98
C GLU A 337 -9.41 8.64 -10.21
N PRO A 338 -8.63 8.19 -11.22
CA PRO A 338 -9.16 7.48 -12.38
C PRO A 338 -9.97 6.25 -11.95
N PHE A 339 -9.38 5.39 -11.12
CA PHE A 339 -10.07 4.20 -10.59
C PHE A 339 -11.38 4.55 -9.87
N VAL A 340 -11.35 5.53 -8.96
CA VAL A 340 -12.54 5.90 -8.18
C VAL A 340 -13.65 6.45 -9.08
N ARG A 341 -13.31 7.36 -10.00
CA ARG A 341 -14.28 7.95 -10.93
C ARG A 341 -14.91 6.89 -11.83
N THR A 342 -14.12 6.03 -12.45
CA THR A 342 -14.61 4.97 -13.34
C THR A 342 -15.54 4.02 -12.60
N MET A 343 -15.13 3.52 -11.43
CA MET A 343 -15.96 2.59 -10.67
C MET A 343 -17.25 3.24 -10.16
N MET A 344 -17.20 4.52 -9.78
CA MET A 344 -18.39 5.28 -9.38
C MET A 344 -19.33 5.53 -10.56
N ASN A 345 -18.81 5.91 -11.73
CA ASN A 345 -19.61 6.11 -12.94
C ASN A 345 -20.30 4.82 -13.40
N LEU A 346 -19.55 3.72 -13.45
CA LEU A 346 -20.09 2.40 -13.76
C LEU A 346 -21.16 1.96 -12.76
N ARG A 347 -20.97 2.30 -11.47
CA ARG A 347 -21.99 2.07 -10.44
C ARG A 347 -23.25 2.91 -10.69
N ILE A 348 -23.11 4.21 -10.96
CA ILE A 348 -24.24 5.11 -11.23
C ILE A 348 -25.02 4.64 -12.47
N GLN A 349 -24.33 4.34 -13.58
CA GLN A 349 -24.94 3.78 -14.78
C GLN A 349 -25.70 2.48 -14.49
N SER A 350 -25.14 1.60 -13.65
CA SER A 350 -25.80 0.37 -13.23
C SER A 350 -27.05 0.62 -12.39
N ILE A 351 -27.03 1.61 -11.49
CA ILE A 351 -28.21 2.01 -10.71
C ILE A 351 -29.30 2.52 -11.64
N LEU A 352 -28.97 3.44 -12.55
CA LEU A 352 -29.90 4.00 -13.52
C LEU A 352 -30.51 2.94 -14.44
N ALA A 353 -29.75 1.90 -14.79
CA ALA A 353 -30.20 0.76 -15.57
C ALA A 353 -30.92 -0.33 -14.75
N GLY A 354 -31.07 -0.18 -13.43
CA GLY A 354 -31.65 -1.21 -12.55
C GLY A 354 -30.83 -2.51 -12.47
N SER A 355 -29.53 -2.44 -12.78
CA SER A 355 -28.63 -3.60 -12.84
C SER A 355 -28.04 -3.96 -11.49
N SER A 356 -28.00 -5.27 -11.18
CA SER A 356 -27.35 -5.79 -9.97
C SER A 356 -25.82 -5.57 -9.94
N LYS A 357 -25.23 -5.15 -11.06
CA LYS A 357 -23.81 -4.76 -11.17
C LYS A 357 -23.44 -3.59 -10.25
N GLU A 358 -24.39 -2.76 -9.80
CA GLU A 358 -24.07 -1.65 -8.87
C GLU A 358 -23.43 -2.15 -7.56
N LYS A 359 -23.96 -3.25 -7.01
CA LYS A 359 -23.45 -3.87 -5.78
C LYS A 359 -22.02 -4.38 -5.99
N PHE A 360 -21.73 -4.84 -7.21
CA PHE A 360 -20.43 -5.34 -7.57
C PHE A 360 -19.39 -4.21 -7.67
N TYR A 361 -19.72 -3.09 -8.34
CA TYR A 361 -18.83 -1.92 -8.36
C TYR A 361 -18.62 -1.31 -6.98
N LYS A 362 -19.66 -1.28 -6.13
CA LYS A 362 -19.52 -0.94 -4.71
C LYS A 362 -18.54 -1.86 -3.99
N LEU A 363 -18.65 -3.17 -4.21
CA LEU A 363 -17.73 -4.15 -3.62
C LEU A 363 -16.30 -3.95 -4.12
N ILE A 364 -16.10 -3.62 -5.40
CA ILE A 364 -14.78 -3.31 -5.97
C ILE A 364 -14.13 -2.14 -5.23
N ILE A 365 -14.85 -1.03 -5.10
CA ILE A 365 -14.35 0.17 -4.41
C ILE A 365 -14.00 -0.17 -2.96
N ASN A 366 -14.91 -0.80 -2.21
CA ASN A 366 -14.69 -1.18 -0.81
C ASN A 366 -13.50 -2.14 -0.63
N SER A 367 -13.38 -3.13 -1.51
CA SER A 367 -12.35 -4.16 -1.40
C SER A 367 -10.96 -3.58 -1.70
N SER A 368 -10.87 -2.59 -2.59
CA SER A 368 -9.60 -1.97 -2.99
C SER A 368 -8.87 -1.28 -1.82
N TYR A 369 -9.60 -0.59 -0.93
CA TYR A 369 -9.05 0.04 0.27
C TYR A 369 -9.01 -0.92 1.47
N GLY A 370 -9.89 -1.92 1.49
CA GLY A 370 -9.86 -2.98 2.49
C GLY A 370 -8.60 -3.82 2.41
N TYR A 371 -8.13 -4.06 1.19
CA TYR A 371 -6.84 -4.71 0.96
C TYR A 371 -5.67 -3.86 1.48
N ASP A 372 -5.68 -2.54 1.26
CA ASP A 372 -4.61 -1.66 1.74
C ASP A 372 -4.44 -1.67 3.26
N THR A 373 -5.57 -1.84 3.96
CA THR A 373 -5.66 -1.74 5.42
C THR A 373 -5.63 -3.11 6.10
N LEU A 374 -5.49 -4.20 5.33
CA LEU A 374 -5.46 -5.56 5.83
C LEU A 374 -4.31 -5.76 6.82
N ASN A 375 -4.60 -6.29 8.01
CA ASN A 375 -3.56 -6.62 8.98
C ASN A 375 -2.98 -8.01 8.75
N THR A 376 -2.00 -8.13 7.87
CA THR A 376 -1.35 -9.42 7.58
C THR A 376 -0.66 -10.05 8.79
N GLU A 377 -0.30 -9.28 9.83
CA GLU A 377 0.27 -9.80 11.09
C GLU A 377 -0.68 -10.74 11.84
N LYS A 378 -1.99 -10.51 11.70
CA LYS A 378 -3.01 -11.26 12.42
C LYS A 378 -3.42 -12.55 11.72
N PHE A 379 -2.98 -12.76 10.47
CA PHE A 379 -3.33 -13.95 9.71
C PHE A 379 -2.27 -15.04 9.87
N GLY A 380 -2.69 -16.24 10.25
CA GLY A 380 -1.83 -17.42 10.17
C GLY A 380 -1.54 -17.76 8.69
N LYS A 381 -0.31 -18.14 8.37
CA LYS A 381 0.03 -18.66 7.05
C LYS A 381 -0.14 -20.17 7.03
N ILE A 382 -0.92 -20.68 6.10
CA ILE A 382 -1.02 -22.12 5.83
C ILE A 382 -0.17 -22.40 4.59
N LYS A 383 0.77 -23.34 4.71
CA LYS A 383 1.57 -23.85 3.60
C LYS A 383 1.16 -25.28 3.28
N MET A 384 0.93 -25.59 2.01
CA MET A 384 0.78 -26.96 1.54
C MET A 384 2.17 -27.53 1.25
N LEU A 385 2.58 -28.54 2.01
CA LEU A 385 3.94 -29.08 1.96
C LEU A 385 3.90 -30.61 1.78
N TYR A 386 4.92 -31.11 1.07
CA TYR A 386 5.21 -32.54 1.04
C TYR A 386 5.82 -33.02 2.35
N LYS A 387 5.95 -34.34 2.56
CA LYS A 387 6.41 -34.92 3.83
C LYS A 387 7.72 -34.32 4.35
N ALA A 388 8.73 -34.14 3.49
CA ALA A 388 10.01 -33.55 3.87
C ALA A 388 9.88 -32.07 4.29
N GLY A 389 9.18 -31.26 3.49
CA GLY A 389 8.93 -29.85 3.83
C GLY A 389 8.09 -29.69 5.09
N THR A 390 7.15 -30.61 5.33
CA THR A 390 6.31 -30.66 6.54
C THR A 390 7.15 -30.91 7.78
N PHE A 391 8.09 -31.87 7.72
CA PHE A 391 9.01 -32.15 8.81
C PHE A 391 9.83 -30.92 9.19
N ILE A 392 10.42 -30.23 8.20
CA ILE A 392 11.17 -28.98 8.43
C ILE A 392 10.27 -27.91 9.05
N ALA A 393 9.06 -27.73 8.53
CA ALA A 393 8.14 -26.70 9.01
C ALA A 393 7.60 -26.98 10.42
N GLN A 394 7.47 -28.23 10.84
CA GLN A 394 7.07 -28.62 12.20
C GLN A 394 8.13 -28.27 13.25
N HIS A 395 9.41 -28.30 12.88
CA HIS A 395 10.51 -27.92 13.77
C HIS A 395 10.75 -26.41 13.79
N HIS A 396 10.01 -25.63 13.00
CA HIS A 396 10.13 -24.18 13.02
C HIS A 396 9.49 -23.63 14.31
N PRO A 397 10.14 -22.70 15.06
CA PRO A 397 9.61 -22.11 16.30
C PRO A 397 8.26 -21.38 16.21
N ASN A 398 7.71 -21.26 15.01
CA ASN A 398 6.47 -20.54 14.72
C ASN A 398 5.35 -21.49 14.27
N HIS A 399 5.61 -22.79 14.28
CA HIS A 399 4.61 -23.81 13.99
C HIS A 399 3.44 -23.68 14.97
N MET A 400 2.22 -23.76 14.45
CA MET A 400 1.01 -23.78 15.27
C MET A 400 0.26 -25.11 15.15
N GLY A 401 0.30 -25.75 13.98
CA GLY A 401 -0.43 -26.98 13.75
C GLY A 401 -0.16 -27.56 12.37
N THR A 402 -0.41 -28.86 12.23
CA THR A 402 -0.30 -29.58 10.96
C THR A 402 -1.53 -30.44 10.76
N ARG A 403 -2.12 -30.40 9.56
CA ARG A 403 -3.21 -31.27 9.15
C ARG A 403 -2.82 -32.03 7.89
N ARG A 404 -2.92 -33.36 7.90
CA ARG A 404 -2.76 -34.17 6.69
C ARG A 404 -3.96 -33.94 5.77
N ILE A 405 -3.68 -33.67 4.49
CA ILE A 405 -4.71 -33.48 3.46
C ILE A 405 -4.78 -34.71 2.55
N SER A 406 -3.64 -35.31 2.21
CA SER A 406 -3.55 -36.51 1.38
C SER A 406 -2.39 -37.42 1.80
N ALA A 407 -2.11 -38.47 1.02
CA ALA A 407 -1.02 -39.40 1.29
C ALA A 407 0.33 -38.69 1.51
N ASN A 408 0.63 -37.67 0.70
CA ASN A 408 1.91 -36.95 0.71
C ASN A 408 1.77 -35.42 0.85
N THR A 409 0.57 -34.86 1.05
CA THR A 409 0.35 -33.42 1.18
C THR A 409 -0.20 -33.07 2.56
N PHE A 410 0.42 -32.07 3.21
CA PHE A 410 0.04 -31.59 4.53
C PHE A 410 -0.16 -30.08 4.51
N ALA A 411 -1.18 -29.59 5.20
CA ALA A 411 -1.38 -28.19 5.50
C ALA A 411 -0.68 -27.86 6.82
N VAL A 412 0.39 -27.09 6.78
CA VAL A 412 1.14 -26.65 7.96
C VAL A 412 0.83 -25.19 8.24
N GLN A 413 0.34 -24.91 9.45
CA GLN A 413 0.03 -23.58 9.92
C GLN A 413 1.21 -22.99 10.67
N ILE A 414 1.63 -21.79 10.26
CA ILE A 414 2.77 -21.06 10.83
C ILE A 414 2.30 -19.65 11.20
N LYS A 415 2.66 -19.20 12.40
CA LYS A 415 2.47 -17.82 12.83
C LYS A 415 3.56 -16.92 12.22
N PRO A 416 3.22 -15.90 11.42
CA PRO A 416 4.23 -14.97 10.93
C PRO A 416 4.91 -14.23 12.09
N LYS A 417 6.25 -14.14 12.09
CA LYS A 417 7.02 -13.28 13.00
C LYS A 417 7.23 -11.87 12.44
N THR A 418 7.12 -11.73 11.13
CA THR A 418 7.27 -10.46 10.41
C THR A 418 6.07 -10.25 9.51
N ALA A 419 5.61 -9.01 9.43
CA ALA A 419 4.66 -8.58 8.42
C ALA A 419 5.30 -7.48 7.59
N ASN A 420 5.01 -7.56 6.30
CA ASN A 420 5.41 -6.56 5.33
C ASN A 420 4.15 -5.80 4.92
N CYS A 421 4.23 -4.47 4.95
CA CYS A 421 3.22 -3.62 4.37
C CYS A 421 3.52 -3.49 2.88
N PHE A 422 2.85 -4.29 2.05
CA PHE A 422 3.00 -4.25 0.59
C PHE A 422 2.01 -3.30 -0.09
N THR A 423 1.28 -2.51 0.68
CA THR A 423 0.18 -1.67 0.23
C THR A 423 0.37 -0.21 0.64
N SER A 424 -0.33 0.71 -0.03
CA SER A 424 -0.41 2.13 0.35
C SER A 424 -1.39 2.33 1.51
N ILE A 425 -1.03 1.82 2.70
CA ILE A 425 -1.86 1.88 3.91
C ILE A 425 -2.38 3.29 4.25
N GLN A 426 -1.61 4.33 3.95
CA GLN A 426 -1.99 5.73 4.11
C GLN A 426 -3.28 6.04 3.33
N SER A 427 -3.40 5.60 2.07
CA SER A 427 -4.60 5.82 1.26
C SER A 427 -5.82 5.17 1.91
N GLY A 428 -5.64 3.97 2.46
CA GLY A 428 -6.67 3.29 3.23
C GLY A 428 -7.10 4.03 4.51
N VAL A 429 -6.15 4.59 5.26
CA VAL A 429 -6.43 5.39 6.47
C VAL A 429 -7.23 6.64 6.14
N PHE A 430 -6.82 7.39 5.13
CA PHE A 430 -7.54 8.59 4.70
C PHE A 430 -8.97 8.26 4.25
N THR A 431 -9.15 7.22 3.43
CA THR A 431 -10.49 6.77 3.01
C THR A 431 -11.37 6.35 4.20
N LEU A 432 -10.81 5.58 5.14
CA LEU A 432 -11.56 5.08 6.30
C LEU A 432 -11.98 6.18 7.28
N ASP A 433 -11.09 7.12 7.56
CA ASP A 433 -11.43 8.22 8.47
C ASP A 433 -12.41 9.21 7.81
N ASN A 434 -12.22 9.51 6.52
CA ASN A 434 -13.13 10.38 5.77
C ASN A 434 -14.56 9.83 5.70
N ALA A 435 -14.71 8.51 5.70
CA ALA A 435 -16.01 7.85 5.72
C ALA A 435 -16.84 8.10 6.98
N LYS A 436 -16.21 8.47 8.10
CA LYS A 436 -16.86 8.51 9.41
C LYS A 436 -17.72 9.77 9.59
N TYR A 437 -17.33 10.87 8.96
CA TYR A 437 -17.96 12.18 9.15
C TYR A 437 -18.66 12.74 7.91
N CYS A 438 -18.46 12.15 6.74
CA CYS A 438 -19.30 12.43 5.57
C CYS A 438 -20.69 11.77 5.74
N ARG A 439 -21.30 11.85 6.93
CA ARG A 439 -22.55 11.19 7.30
C ARG A 439 -23.80 11.99 6.95
#